data_AF-A0A843M1R9-F1
#
_entry.id   AF-A0A843M1R9-F1
#
_cell.length_a   1.000
_cell.length_b   1.000
_cell.length_c   1.000
_cell.angle_alpha   90.00
_cell.angle_beta   90.00
_cell.angle_gamma   90.00
#
_symmetry.space_group_name_H-M   'P 1'
#
loop_
_entity.id
_entity.type
_entity.pdbx_description
1 polymer ?
#
loop_
_entity_poly.entity_id
_entity_poly.type
_entity_poly.pdbx_seq_one_letter_code
_entity_poly.pdbx_strand_id
1 'polypeptide(L)'
;MTERNGFTSRLGFILAAAAAAIGIGALWRFPPLVVEYGGGTFLLLYLLMTFTLGLVLLITEIAIGRKTGQSALLSFSSLNKNGDFLVSYRLLLPV
;
A
#
# COMPACT_ATOMS: atom_id res chain seq x y z
N MET A 1 -0.39 -23.58 19.77
CA MET A 1 0.41 -22.40 19.37
C MET A 1 0.59 -22.49 17.86
N THR A 2 -0.16 -21.71 17.09
CA THR A 2 -0.11 -21.77 15.62
C THR A 2 1.22 -21.17 15.16
N GLU A 3 2.11 -21.99 14.62
CA GLU A 3 3.37 -21.49 14.03
C GLU A 3 3.04 -20.50 12.91
N ARG A 4 3.56 -19.27 13.05
CA ARG A 4 3.51 -18.30 11.97
C ARG A 4 4.64 -18.64 11.02
N ASN A 5 4.30 -19.12 9.82
CA ASN A 5 5.26 -19.32 8.73
C ASN A 5 5.95 -17.97 8.42
N GLY A 6 7.13 -17.75 8.99
CA GLY A 6 7.98 -16.61 8.68
C GLY A 6 8.69 -16.82 7.35
N PHE A 7 8.97 -15.74 6.64
CA PHE A 7 9.79 -15.83 5.43
C PHE A 7 11.17 -16.40 5.77
N THR A 8 11.58 -17.45 5.04
CA THR A 8 12.89 -18.13 5.18
C THR A 8 14.08 -17.17 5.01
N SER A 9 13.92 -16.07 4.29
CA SER A 9 14.99 -15.10 4.03
C SER A 9 14.46 -13.66 4.09
N ARG A 10 15.23 -12.78 4.76
CA ARG A 10 14.96 -11.33 4.78
C ARG A 10 14.89 -10.75 3.37
N LEU A 11 15.70 -11.27 2.44
CA LEU A 11 15.65 -10.86 1.04
C LEU A 11 14.33 -11.28 0.39
N GLY A 12 13.86 -12.51 0.66
CA GLY A 12 12.57 -12.99 0.15
C GLY A 12 11.39 -12.15 0.65
N PHE A 13 11.44 -11.71 1.91
CA PHE A 13 10.43 -10.80 2.47
C PHE A 13 10.47 -9.42 1.78
N ILE A 14 11.66 -8.83 1.61
CA ILE A 14 11.82 -7.52 0.97
C ILE A 14 11.35 -7.58 -0.49
N LEU A 15 11.72 -8.63 -1.24
CA LEU A 15 11.29 -8.80 -2.63
C LEU A 15 9.78 -9.01 -2.74
N ALA A 16 9.18 -9.83 -1.88
CA ALA A 16 7.73 -10.03 -1.88
C ALA A 16 6.97 -8.73 -1.55
N ALA A 17 7.47 -7.96 -0.57
CA ALA A 17 6.91 -6.65 -0.23
C ALA A 17 7.08 -5.64 -1.38
N ALA A 18 8.23 -5.62 -2.05
CA ALA A 18 8.49 -4.76 -3.20
C ALA A 18 7.57 -5.10 -4.38
N ALA A 19 7.36 -6.39 -4.68
CA ALA A 19 6.45 -6.84 -5.72
C ALA A 19 4.99 -6.47 -5.40
N ALA A 20 4.57 -6.60 -4.13
CA ALA A 20 3.24 -6.19 -3.70
C ALA A 20 3.03 -4.67 -3.77
N ALA A 21 4.10 -3.88 -3.58
CA ALA A 21 4.04 -2.42 -3.66
C ALA A 21 4.04 -1.90 -5.12
N ILE A 22 4.65 -2.63 -6.05
CA ILE A 22 4.71 -2.27 -7.48
C ILE A 22 3.46 -2.82 -8.20
N GLY A 23 2.38 -2.02 -8.24
CA GLY A 23 1.14 -2.40 -8.93
C GLY A 23 1.25 -2.35 -10.47
N ILE A 24 0.71 -3.37 -11.15
CA ILE A 24 0.57 -3.42 -12.62
C ILE A 24 -0.13 -2.17 -13.18
N GLY A 25 -1.04 -1.56 -12.42
CA GLY A 25 -1.77 -0.36 -12.81
C GLY A 25 -0.84 0.83 -13.11
N ALA A 26 0.27 0.97 -12.39
CA ALA A 26 1.25 2.01 -12.68
C ALA A 26 1.95 1.77 -14.02
N LEU A 27 2.24 0.51 -14.37
CA LEU A 27 3.02 0.19 -15.57
C LEU A 27 2.25 0.45 -16.87
N TRP A 28 0.95 0.18 -16.91
CA TRP A 28 0.13 0.34 -18.13
C TRP A 28 -0.53 1.72 -18.24
N ARG A 29 -0.95 2.30 -17.11
CA ARG A 29 -1.65 3.59 -17.09
C ARG A 29 -0.67 4.75 -17.25
N PHE A 30 0.55 4.63 -16.76
CA PHE A 30 1.53 5.71 -16.78
C PHE A 30 1.97 6.18 -18.18
N PRO A 31 2.33 5.29 -19.13
CA PRO A 31 2.81 5.73 -20.45
C PRO A 31 1.85 6.65 -21.21
N PRO A 32 0.54 6.35 -21.33
CA PRO A 32 -0.39 7.25 -22.01
C PRO A 32 -0.56 8.59 -21.29
N LEU A 33 -0.59 8.62 -19.95
CA LEU A 33 -0.69 9.88 -19.20
C LEU A 33 0.55 10.76 -19.40
N VAL A 34 1.76 10.19 -19.38
CA VAL A 34 2.99 10.96 -19.58
C VAL A 34 2.95 11.67 -20.94
N VAL A 35 2.49 10.98 -21.99
CA VAL A 35 2.39 11.58 -23.33
C VAL A 35 1.34 12.71 -23.39
N GLU A 36 0.21 12.54 -22.71
CA GLU A 36 -0.90 13.52 -22.72
C GLU A 36 -0.60 14.78 -21.88
N TYR A 37 0.06 14.64 -20.73
CA TYR A 37 0.28 15.72 -19.76
C TYR A 37 1.64 16.44 -19.90
N GLY A 38 2.27 16.40 -21.07
CA GLY A 38 3.49 17.18 -21.34
C GLY A 38 4.82 16.45 -21.13
N GLY A 39 4.81 15.12 -21.19
CA GLY A 39 6.01 14.28 -21.32
C GLY A 39 6.96 14.38 -20.13
N GLY A 40 8.15 14.93 -20.37
CA GLY A 40 9.26 14.94 -19.41
C GLY A 40 9.00 15.74 -18.13
N THR A 41 8.27 16.87 -18.20
CA THR A 41 7.96 17.68 -17.01
C THR A 41 6.98 16.96 -16.09
N PHE A 42 6.00 16.25 -16.67
CA PHE A 42 5.08 15.40 -15.91
C PHE A 42 5.82 14.25 -15.23
N LEU A 43 6.81 13.65 -15.89
CA LEU A 43 7.63 12.57 -15.32
C LEU A 43 8.38 13.02 -14.06
N LEU A 44 8.99 14.21 -14.08
CA LEU A 44 9.71 14.79 -12.94
C LEU A 44 8.78 15.06 -11.75
N LEU A 45 7.63 15.70 -12.00
CA LEU A 45 6.63 15.96 -10.97
C LEU A 45 6.04 14.67 -10.42
N TYR A 46 5.76 13.69 -11.27
CA TYR A 46 5.28 12.37 -10.88
C TYR A 46 6.28 11.65 -9.98
N LEU A 47 7.58 11.67 -10.31
CA LEU A 47 8.61 11.03 -9.49
C LEU A 47 8.71 11.69 -8.11
N LEU A 48 8.72 13.02 -8.06
CA LEU A 48 8.76 13.78 -6.81
C LEU A 48 7.54 13.45 -5.93
N MET A 49 6.34 13.52 -6.52
CA MET A 49 5.08 13.31 -5.81
C MET A 49 4.94 11.85 -5.34
N THR A 50 5.33 10.89 -6.18
CA THR A 50 5.34 9.46 -5.83
C THR A 50 6.34 9.16 -4.72
N PHE A 51 7.52 9.78 -4.74
CA PHE A 51 8.52 9.58 -3.69
C PHE A 51 8.04 10.14 -2.36
N THR A 52 7.52 11.37 -2.34
CA THR A 52 7.00 12.00 -1.12
C THR A 52 5.77 11.29 -0.58
N LEU A 53 4.73 11.08 -1.41
CA LEU A 53 3.50 10.43 -0.97
C LEU A 53 3.72 8.96 -0.65
N GLY A 54 4.52 8.26 -1.47
CA GLY A 54 4.86 6.86 -1.27
C GLY A 54 5.62 6.63 0.03
N LEU A 55 6.62 7.46 0.34
CA LEU A 55 7.32 7.37 1.63
C LEU A 55 6.41 7.68 2.81
N VAL A 56 5.63 8.75 2.74
CA VAL A 56 4.72 9.13 3.84
C VAL A 56 3.70 8.02 4.09
N LEU A 57 3.11 7.45 3.04
CA LEU A 57 2.19 6.32 3.15
C LEU A 57 2.88 5.09 3.71
N LEU A 58 4.07 4.73 3.22
CA LEU A 58 4.81 3.56 3.70
C LEU A 58 5.17 3.68 5.19
N ILE A 59 5.67 4.85 5.61
CA ILE A 59 6.00 5.11 7.02
C ILE A 59 4.73 5.06 7.87
N THR A 60 3.62 5.62 7.38
CA THR A 60 2.33 5.61 8.07
C THR A 60 1.81 4.19 8.24
N GLU A 61 1.85 3.38 7.18
CA GLU A 61 1.40 1.98 7.20
C GLU A 61 2.24 1.13 8.16
N ILE A 62 3.56 1.31 8.15
CA ILE A 62 4.48 0.63 9.08
C ILE A 62 4.23 1.09 10.53
N ALA A 63 4.02 2.39 10.75
CA ALA A 63 3.76 2.94 12.08
C ALA A 63 2.45 2.42 12.67
N ILE A 64 1.39 2.39 11.86
CA ILE A 64 0.08 1.82 12.20
C ILE A 64 0.22 0.32 12.48
N GLY A 65 0.82 -0.44 11.57
CA GLY A 65 1.05 -1.87 11.73
C GLY A 65 1.85 -2.23 12.99
N ARG A 66 2.86 -1.43 13.36
CA ARG A 66 3.63 -1.61 14.60
C ARG A 66 2.85 -1.27 15.87
N LYS A 67 1.92 -0.31 15.83
CA LYS A 67 1.13 0.09 16.99
C LYS A 67 0.02 -0.91 17.34
N THR A 68 -0.64 -1.49 16.34
CA THR A 68 -1.78 -2.40 16.57
C THR A 68 -1.42 -3.87 16.44
N GLY A 69 -0.34 -4.23 15.73
CA GLY A 69 0.04 -5.63 15.49
C GLY A 69 -1.02 -6.45 14.74
N GLN A 70 -2.00 -5.77 14.15
CA GLN A 70 -3.16 -6.33 13.45
C GLN A 70 -3.15 -5.85 11.99
N SER A 71 -3.79 -6.60 11.09
CA SER A 71 -3.96 -6.25 9.68
C SER A 71 -4.52 -4.83 9.52
N ALA A 72 -4.15 -4.14 8.43
CA ALA A 72 -4.54 -2.75 8.15
C ALA A 72 -6.04 -2.47 8.42
N LEU A 73 -6.93 -3.36 8.00
CA LEU A 73 -8.38 -3.28 8.23
C LEU A 73 -8.80 -3.33 9.71
N LEU A 74 -8.19 -4.21 10.51
CA LEU A 74 -8.49 -4.35 11.94
C LEU A 74 -7.84 -3.24 12.78
N SER A 75 -6.69 -2.73 12.33
CA SER A 75 -5.99 -1.59 12.96
C SER A 75 -6.82 -0.31 12.92
N PHE A 76 -7.42 0.00 11.77
CA PHE A 76 -8.30 1.17 11.63
C PHE A 76 -9.57 1.05 12.51
N SER A 77 -10.12 -0.16 12.70
CA SER A 77 -11.25 -0.39 13.61
C SER A 77 -10.85 -0.24 15.10
N SER A 78 -9.66 -0.70 15.48
CA SER A 78 -9.14 -0.57 16.85
C SER A 78 -8.84 0.89 17.24
N LEU A 79 -8.50 1.75 16.26
CA LEU A 79 -8.26 3.19 16.47
C LEU A 79 -9.55 4.03 16.42
N ASN A 80 -10.62 3.57 15.78
CA ASN A 80 -11.88 4.30 15.68
C ASN A 80 -13.09 3.35 15.70
N LYS A 81 -13.88 3.41 16.79
CA LYS A 81 -15.08 2.57 17.03
C LYS A 81 -16.17 2.71 15.95
N ASN A 82 -16.09 3.74 15.10
CA ASN A 82 -17.01 3.98 13.97
C ASN A 82 -16.53 3.38 12.64
N GLY A 83 -15.31 2.85 12.56
CA GLY A 83 -14.74 2.22 11.35
C GLY A 83 -15.23 0.79 11.10
N ASP A 84 -15.83 0.15 12.11
CA ASP A 84 -16.33 -1.23 12.02
C ASP A 84 -17.42 -1.41 10.94
N PHE A 85 -18.25 -0.39 10.72
CA PHE A 85 -19.30 -0.44 9.69
C PHE A 85 -18.73 -0.43 8.27
N LEU A 86 -17.62 0.29 8.03
CA LEU A 86 -16.96 0.36 6.72
C LEU A 86 -16.20 -0.93 6.39
N VAL A 87 -15.66 -1.62 7.39
CA VAL A 87 -15.03 -2.94 7.21
C VAL A 87 -16.09 -4.00 6.89
N SER A 88 -17.23 -3.99 7.59
CA SER A 88 -18.35 -4.90 7.32
C SER A 88 -18.91 -4.74 5.90
N TYR A 89 -19.09 -3.50 5.44
CA TYR A 89 -19.65 -3.23 4.10
C TYR A 89 -18.72 -3.67 2.97
N ARG A 90 -17.39 -3.61 3.17
CA ARG A 90 -16.39 -4.04 2.17
C ARG A 90 -16.11 -5.56 2.22
N LEU A 91 -16.41 -6.24 3.33
CA LEU A 91 -16.35 -7.71 3.43
C LEU A 91 -17.55 -8.40 2.76
N LEU A 92 -18.69 -7.73 2.69
CA LEU A 92 -19.93 -8.23 2.08
C LEU A 92 -20.03 -8.00 0.56
N LEU A 93 -19.21 -7.11 0.00
CA LEU A 93 -19.19 -6.89 -1.45
C LEU A 93 -18.19 -7.86 -2.11
N PRO A 94 -18.66 -8.80 -2.95
CA PRO A 94 -17.80 -9.64 -3.76
C PRO A 94 -17.37 -8.81 -4.98
N VAL A 95 -16.19 -8.18 -4.90
CA VAL A 95 -15.50 -7.62 -6.07
C VAL A 95 -14.09 -8.15 -6.09
#